data_AF-A0A963XPK4-F1
#
_entry.id   AF-A0A963XPK4-F1
#
_cell.length_a   1.000
_cell.length_b   1.000
_cell.length_c   1.000
_cell.angle_alpha   90.00
_cell.angle_beta   90.00
_cell.angle_gamma   90.00
#
_symmetry.space_group_name_H-M   'P 1'
#
loop_
_entity.id
_entity.type
_entity.pdbx_description
1 polymer ?
#
loop_
_entity_poly.entity_id
_entity_poly.type
_entity_poly.pdbx_seq_one_letter_code
_entity_poly.pdbx_strand_id
1 'polypeptide(L)'
;MRQTTTEKTTHPALIFWIVAGWVGFVLLPWYGVEDFWFMEWLTDGWPLDTDYAPALFLLLQGEKPWLWPVLPALAAPLLVMRRPKTDP
;
A
#
# COMPACT_ATOMS: atom_id res chain seq x y z
N MET A 1 -32.01 -15.29 -26.94
CA MET A 1 -31.58 -14.60 -25.71
C MET A 1 -30.05 -14.67 -25.67
N ARG A 2 -29.34 -13.55 -25.82
CA ARG A 2 -27.86 -13.55 -25.70
C ARG A 2 -27.51 -13.69 -24.23
N GLN A 3 -26.74 -14.72 -23.90
CA GLN A 3 -26.11 -14.82 -22.59
C GLN A 3 -25.02 -13.75 -22.54
N THR A 4 -25.30 -12.65 -21.86
CA THR A 4 -24.27 -11.69 -21.45
C THR A 4 -23.50 -12.33 -20.31
N THR A 5 -22.42 -13.00 -20.64
CA THR A 5 -21.44 -13.47 -19.65
C THR A 5 -20.95 -12.23 -18.92
N THR A 6 -21.36 -12.04 -17.66
CA THR A 6 -20.81 -11.00 -16.80
C THR A 6 -19.36 -11.36 -16.55
N GLU A 7 -18.48 -10.87 -17.41
CA GLU A 7 -17.04 -11.05 -17.27
C GLU A 7 -16.62 -10.39 -15.95
N LYS A 8 -15.97 -11.16 -15.09
CA LYS A 8 -15.51 -10.71 -13.78
C LYS A 8 -14.34 -9.75 -14.02
N THR A 9 -14.65 -8.46 -14.07
CA THR A 9 -13.73 -7.36 -14.46
C THR A 9 -12.81 -6.89 -13.33
N THR A 10 -12.53 -7.70 -12.31
CA THR A 10 -11.47 -7.36 -11.37
C THR A 10 -10.13 -7.66 -12.03
N HIS A 11 -9.54 -6.65 -12.66
CA HIS A 11 -8.27 -6.77 -13.38
C HIS A 11 -7.18 -7.29 -12.42
N PRO A 12 -6.50 -8.42 -12.71
CA PRO A 12 -5.43 -8.95 -11.87
C PRO A 12 -4.33 -7.92 -11.57
N ALA A 13 -4.07 -7.03 -12.52
CA ALA A 13 -3.15 -5.90 -12.36
C ALA A 13 -3.60 -4.92 -11.27
N LEU A 14 -4.91 -4.64 -11.14
CA LEU A 14 -5.43 -3.76 -10.09
C LEU A 14 -5.19 -4.39 -8.71
N ILE A 15 -5.49 -5.68 -8.55
CA ILE A 15 -5.25 -6.40 -7.30
C ILE A 15 -3.76 -6.38 -6.96
N PHE A 16 -2.90 -6.64 -7.94
CA PHE A 16 -1.46 -6.59 -7.77
C PHE A 16 -0.99 -5.24 -7.23
N TRP A 17 -1.43 -4.12 -7.83
CA TRP A 17 -1.02 -2.79 -7.39
C TRP A 17 -1.59 -2.39 -6.02
N ILE A 18 -2.79 -2.83 -5.68
CA ILE A 18 -3.33 -2.68 -4.33
C ILE A 18 -2.43 -3.39 -3.33
N VAL A 19 -2.10 -4.66 -3.56
CA VAL A 19 -1.22 -5.44 -2.68
C VAL A 19 0.16 -4.80 -2.58
N ALA A 20 0.77 -4.39 -3.69
CA ALA A 20 2.08 -3.75 -3.71
C ALA A 20 2.09 -2.45 -2.87
N GLY A 21 1.06 -1.60 -3.00
CA GLY A 21 0.94 -0.38 -2.22
C GLY A 21 0.84 -0.64 -0.71
N TRP A 22 0.01 -1.62 -0.31
CA TRP A 22 -0.11 -2.00 1.09
C TRP A 22 1.17 -2.64 1.64
N VAL A 23 1.82 -3.51 0.87
CA VAL A 23 3.10 -4.14 1.24
C VAL A 23 4.18 -3.08 1.46
N GLY A 24 4.31 -2.11 0.55
CA GLY A 24 5.25 -1.01 0.71
C GLY A 24 4.98 -0.19 1.96
N PHE A 25 3.71 0.13 2.23
CA PHE A 25 3.30 0.91 3.40
C PHE A 25 3.55 0.21 4.75
N VAL A 26 3.48 -1.12 4.76
CA VAL A 26 3.58 -1.94 5.98
C VAL A 26 4.99 -2.47 6.22
N LEU A 27 5.76 -2.77 5.17
CA LEU A 27 7.05 -3.47 5.30
C LEU A 27 8.26 -2.60 4.94
N LEU A 28 8.15 -1.68 3.97
CA LEU A 28 9.29 -0.90 3.53
C LEU A 28 9.47 0.36 4.39
N PRO A 29 10.72 0.79 4.64
CA PRO A 29 10.98 2.07 5.26
C PRO A 29 10.23 3.20 4.56
N TRP A 30 9.64 4.11 5.34
CA TRP A 30 8.97 5.30 4.79
C TRP A 30 9.94 6.20 3.99
N TYR A 31 11.24 6.12 4.33
CA TYR A 31 12.34 6.83 3.71
C TYR A 31 13.51 5.86 3.53
N GLY A 32 13.87 5.57 2.29
CA GLY A 32 14.94 4.62 1.94
C GLY A 32 15.97 5.23 0.98
N VAL A 33 16.34 6.49 1.20
CA VAL A 33 17.33 7.17 0.35
C VAL A 33 18.76 6.78 0.73
N GLU A 34 19.02 6.68 2.03
CA GLU A 34 20.32 6.28 2.58
C GLU A 34 20.29 4.77 2.87
N ASP A 35 21.31 4.07 2.41
CA ASP A 35 21.64 2.68 2.75
C ASP A 35 20.55 1.60 2.59
N PHE A 36 19.46 1.92 1.87
CA PHE A 36 18.37 0.98 1.61
C PHE A 36 18.85 -0.33 0.96
N TRP A 37 19.83 -0.24 0.07
CA TRP A 37 20.40 -1.39 -0.66
C TRP A 37 21.42 -2.19 0.14
N PHE A 38 21.88 -1.70 1.30
CA PHE A 38 22.74 -2.46 2.21
C PHE A 38 21.94 -3.32 3.20
N MET A 39 20.60 -3.15 3.23
CA MET A 39 19.69 -3.86 4.12
C MET A 39 20.00 -3.71 5.62
N GLU A 40 20.88 -2.79 6.00
CA GLU A 40 21.23 -2.51 7.39
C GLU A 40 20.01 -2.05 8.18
N TRP A 41 19.11 -1.30 7.53
CA TRP A 41 17.81 -0.93 8.06
C TRP A 41 17.00 -2.12 8.61
N LEU A 42 17.19 -3.33 8.06
CA LEU A 42 16.49 -4.53 8.53
C LEU A 42 17.00 -5.03 9.89
N THR A 43 18.26 -4.74 10.21
CA THR A 43 18.92 -5.14 11.46
C THR A 43 19.10 -3.98 12.44
N ASP A 44 19.03 -2.74 11.96
CA ASP A 44 19.27 -1.50 12.71
C ASP A 44 17.95 -0.88 13.19
N GLY A 45 17.13 -1.67 13.90
CA GLY A 45 15.95 -1.15 14.59
C GLY A 45 14.61 -1.20 13.83
N TRP A 46 14.56 -1.74 12.61
CA TRP A 46 13.28 -2.03 11.95
C TRP A 46 12.43 -3.03 12.77
N PRO A 47 11.10 -2.85 12.86
CA PRO A 47 10.28 -1.81 12.22
C PRO A 47 9.97 -0.61 13.13
N LEU A 48 10.65 -0.45 14.26
CA LEU A 48 10.26 0.53 15.29
C LEU A 48 11.07 1.82 15.23
N ASP A 49 12.32 1.77 14.80
CA ASP A 49 13.18 2.95 14.68
C ASP A 49 12.62 3.95 13.65
N THR A 50 12.52 5.22 14.02
CA THR A 50 11.83 6.24 13.20
C THR A 50 12.51 6.55 11.87
N ASP A 51 13.78 6.21 11.71
CA ASP A 51 14.53 6.44 10.47
C ASP A 51 14.24 5.33 9.45
N TYR A 52 14.03 4.10 9.93
CA TYR A 52 13.83 2.92 9.09
C TYR A 52 12.41 2.33 9.14
N ALA A 53 11.55 2.83 10.03
CA ALA A 53 10.22 2.28 10.26
C ALA A 53 9.32 2.40 9.02
N PRO A 54 8.46 1.40 8.77
CA PRO A 54 7.40 1.53 7.80
C PRO A 54 6.39 2.60 8.20
N ALA A 55 5.74 3.19 7.19
CA ALA A 55 4.78 4.27 7.39
C ALA A 55 3.63 3.90 8.35
N LEU A 56 3.16 2.65 8.34
CA LEU A 56 2.17 2.17 9.31
C LEU A 56 2.68 2.25 10.75
N PHE A 57 3.91 1.81 11.00
CA PHE A 57 4.49 1.76 12.35
C PHE A 57 4.69 3.17 12.89
N LEU A 58 5.16 4.10 12.06
CA LEU A 58 5.28 5.51 12.43
C LEU A 58 3.94 6.10 12.85
N LEU A 59 2.89 5.89 12.05
CA LEU A 59 1.54 6.36 12.38
C LEU A 59 1.02 5.77 13.70
N LEU A 60 1.27 4.48 13.95
CA LEU A 60 0.89 3.81 15.20
C LEU A 60 1.68 4.35 16.41
N GLN A 61 2.92 4.78 16.21
CA GLN A 61 3.75 5.42 17.23
C GLN A 61 3.38 6.90 17.45
N GLY A 62 2.52 7.48 16.61
CA GLY A 62 2.20 8.91 16.62
C GLY A 62 3.28 9.77 15.93
N GLU A 63 4.25 9.12 15.29
CA GLU A 63 5.34 9.74 14.56
C GLU A 63 4.94 10.05 13.11
N LYS A 64 5.51 11.13 12.57
CA LYS A 64 5.31 11.58 11.18
C LYS A 64 3.82 11.63 10.76
N PRO A 65 2.95 12.40 11.46
CA PRO A 65 1.51 12.46 11.20
C PRO A 65 1.16 12.98 9.79
N TRP A 66 2.09 13.63 9.11
CA TRP A 66 1.91 14.02 7.70
C TRP A 66 1.78 12.82 6.75
N LEU A 67 2.00 11.57 7.20
CA LEU A 67 1.72 10.36 6.44
C LEU A 67 0.23 9.96 6.43
N TRP A 68 -0.62 10.58 7.26
CA TRP A 68 -2.05 10.29 7.32
C TRP A 68 -2.78 10.33 5.96
N PRO A 69 -2.52 11.28 5.05
CA PRO A 69 -3.17 11.34 3.73
C PRO A 69 -2.89 10.13 2.82
N VAL A 70 -1.86 9.32 3.11
CA VAL A 70 -1.53 8.12 2.31
C VAL A 70 -2.55 7.01 2.53
N LEU A 71 -3.10 6.87 3.74
CA LEU A 71 -4.10 5.86 4.07
C LEU A 71 -5.38 5.93 3.23
N PRO A 72 -6.07 7.09 3.10
CA PRO A 72 -7.23 7.18 2.24
C PRO A 72 -6.88 6.95 0.76
N ALA A 73 -5.67 7.32 0.31
CA ALA A 73 -5.21 7.02 -1.05
C ALA A 73 -5.04 5.51 -1.30
N LEU A 74 -4.50 4.77 -0.32
CA LEU A 74 -4.39 3.30 -0.37
C LEU A 74 -5.74 2.58 -0.20
N ALA A 75 -6.67 3.17 0.55
CA ALA A 75 -8.00 2.63 0.78
C ALA A 75 -8.96 2.87 -0.39
N ALA A 76 -8.82 3.98 -1.13
CA ALA A 76 -9.67 4.33 -2.26
C ALA A 76 -9.85 3.20 -3.30
N PRO A 77 -8.80 2.54 -3.81
CA PRO A 77 -8.96 1.46 -4.79
C PRO A 77 -9.70 0.24 -4.22
N LEU A 78 -9.63 -0.01 -2.91
CA LEU A 78 -10.39 -1.09 -2.27
C LEU A 78 -11.91 -0.85 -2.34
N LEU A 79 -12.34 0.41 -2.29
CA LEU A 79 -13.74 0.80 -2.41
C LEU A 79 -14.25 0.65 -3.86
N VAL A 80 -13.38 0.91 -4.84
CA VAL A 80 -13.70 0.78 -6.27
C VAL A 80 -13.88 -0.69 -6.68
N MET A 81 -13.15 -1.64 -6.07
CA MET A 81 -13.33 -3.07 -6.37
C MET A 81 -14.76 -3.58 -6.13
N ARG A 82 -15.55 -2.89 -5.30
CA ARG A 82 -16.95 -3.25 -5.01
C ARG A 82 -17.95 -2.66 -6.01
N ARG A 83 -17.50 -1.78 -6.90
CA ARG A 83 -18.36 -1.13 -7.88
C ARG A 83 -18.44 -1.96 -9.16
N PRO A 84 -19.63 -2.08 -9.77
CA PRO A 84 -19.73 -2.65 -11.10
C PRO A 84 -18.91 -1.80 -12.09
N LYS A 85 -18.30 -2.44 -13.08
CA LYS A 85 -17.63 -1.71 -14.18
C LYS A 85 -18.70 -0.90 -14.93
N THR A 86 -18.54 0.41 -14.95
CA THR A 86 -19.51 1.34 -15.56
C THR A 86 -19.06 1.81 -16.95
N ASP A 87 -17.79 1.61 -17.32
CA ASP A 87 -17.28 1.93 -18.66
C ASP A 87 -17.54 0.81 -19.68
N PRO A 88 -17.99 1.15 -20.91
CA PRO A 88 -18.26 0.20 -22.00
C PRO A 88 -17.02 -0.55 -22.51
#